data_AF-A0A1B7MS16-F1
#
_entry.id   AF-A0A1B7MS16-F1
#
_cell.length_a   1.000
_cell.length_b   1.000
_cell.length_c   1.000
_cell.angle_alpha   90.00
_cell.angle_beta   90.00
_cell.angle_gamma   90.00
#
_symmetry.space_group_name_H-M   'P 1'
#
loop_
_entity.id
_entity.type
_entity.pdbx_description
1 polymer ?
#
loop_
_entity_poly.entity_id
_entity_poly.type
_entity_poly.pdbx_seq_one_letter_code
_entity_poly.pdbx_strand_id
1 'polypeptide(L)'
;MNISSGAETVFNWFVNLSTVAGFFGWASINLTYFFFYRGMKYQGIDRTKLHYYNRLQPWLSIWGLTWCIIFILINGFTVFWDFTAAGFLTSYINIPLFTGLYVFWKVTKKTKVWRPDEMDFVTGIPTPEETEGPYYPPVGFWQKLGATLF
;
A
#
# COMPACT_ATOMS: atom_id res chain seq x y z
N MET A 1 29.29 18.12 -5.36
CA MET A 1 29.06 19.52 -4.95
C MET A 1 28.13 19.52 -3.74
N ASN A 2 28.65 19.71 -2.51
CA ASN A 2 27.89 20.36 -1.43
C ASN A 2 28.81 20.83 -0.30
N ILE A 3 28.41 21.92 0.38
CA ILE A 3 29.26 22.81 1.21
C ILE A 3 29.16 22.53 2.72
N SER A 4 28.42 21.52 3.19
CA SER A 4 28.58 21.00 4.55
C SER A 4 28.15 19.54 4.67
N SER A 5 28.98 18.71 5.28
CA SER A 5 28.69 17.28 5.54
C SER A 5 27.43 17.09 6.41
N GLY A 6 27.06 18.09 7.20
CA GLY A 6 25.86 18.07 8.03
C GLY A 6 24.56 18.14 7.24
N ALA A 7 24.50 18.97 6.18
CA ALA A 7 23.28 19.11 5.37
C ALA A 7 22.94 17.83 4.60
N GLU A 8 23.96 17.16 4.05
CA GLU A 8 23.82 15.86 3.40
C GLU A 8 23.30 14.78 4.36
N THR A 9 23.81 14.77 5.60
CA THR A 9 23.39 13.82 6.63
C THR A 9 21.90 13.96 6.96
N VAL A 10 21.44 15.19 7.21
CA VAL A 10 20.03 15.46 7.54
C VAL A 10 19.10 15.16 6.36
N PHE A 11 19.53 15.50 5.13
CA PHE A 11 18.78 15.16 3.93
C PHE A 11 18.58 13.65 3.79
N ASN A 12 19.62 12.86 3.99
CA ASN A 12 19.53 11.40 3.94
C ASN A 12 18.63 10.83 5.04
N TRP A 13 18.57 11.45 6.23
CA TRP A 13 17.59 11.07 7.26
C TRP A 13 16.16 11.24 6.75
N PHE A 14 15.82 12.38 6.14
CA PHE A 14 14.48 12.62 5.60
C PHE A 14 14.12 11.67 4.45
N VAL A 15 15.08 11.38 3.56
CA VAL A 15 14.89 10.42 2.47
C VAL A 15 14.54 9.04 3.05
N ASN A 16 15.33 8.53 3.99
CA ASN A 16 15.06 7.23 4.62
C ASN A 16 13.70 7.22 5.34
N LEU A 17 13.38 8.28 6.08
CA LEU A 17 12.10 8.40 6.78
C LEU A 17 10.90 8.37 5.81
N SER A 18 10.97 9.13 4.71
CA SER A 18 9.91 9.20 3.70
C SER A 18 9.76 7.88 2.95
N THR A 19 10.86 7.21 2.62
CA THR A 19 10.86 5.92 1.91
C THR A 19 10.20 4.83 2.75
N VAL A 20 10.56 4.70 4.02
CA VAL A 20 9.94 3.69 4.92
C VAL A 20 8.46 3.99 5.16
N ALA A 21 8.08 5.27 5.32
CA ALA A 21 6.68 5.65 5.43
C ALA A 21 5.87 5.26 4.17
N GLY A 22 6.44 5.45 2.98
CA GLY A 22 5.85 5.00 1.72
C GLY A 22 5.61 3.48 1.71
N PHE A 23 6.59 2.67 2.12
CA PHE A 23 6.43 1.21 2.18
C PHE A 23 5.32 0.76 3.16
N PHE A 24 5.12 1.46 4.27
CA PHE A 24 3.96 1.20 5.14
C PHE A 24 2.63 1.49 4.45
N GLY A 25 2.55 2.54 3.64
CA GLY A 25 1.39 2.85 2.80
C GLY A 25 1.09 1.72 1.81
N TRP A 26 2.10 1.31 1.03
CA TRP A 26 1.97 0.20 0.08
C TRP A 26 1.63 -1.12 0.77
N ALA A 27 2.23 -1.43 1.92
CA ALA A 27 1.89 -2.60 2.72
C ALA A 27 0.42 -2.58 3.17
N SER A 28 -0.07 -1.42 3.62
CA SER A 28 -1.47 -1.24 4.05
C SER A 28 -2.46 -1.44 2.91
N ILE A 29 -2.15 -0.95 1.71
CA ILE A 29 -2.97 -1.16 0.51
C ILE A 29 -3.04 -2.66 0.17
N ASN A 30 -1.89 -3.34 0.12
CA ASN A 30 -1.83 -4.78 -0.18
C ASN A 30 -2.55 -5.63 0.87
N LEU A 31 -2.40 -5.27 2.15
CA LEU A 31 -3.09 -5.94 3.25
C LEU A 31 -4.61 -5.76 3.15
N THR A 32 -5.08 -4.54 2.88
CA THR A 32 -6.51 -4.25 2.73
C THR A 32 -7.11 -5.02 1.55
N TYR A 33 -6.39 -5.09 0.42
CA TYR A 33 -6.80 -5.88 -0.73
C TYR A 33 -6.88 -7.39 -0.42
N PHE A 34 -5.95 -7.90 0.39
CA PHE A 34 -5.99 -9.30 0.83
C PHE A 34 -7.24 -9.61 1.65
N PHE A 35 -7.65 -8.72 2.57
CA PHE A 35 -8.91 -8.85 3.30
C PHE A 35 -10.13 -8.74 2.38
N PHE A 36 -10.13 -7.78 1.44
CA PHE A 36 -11.17 -7.62 0.42
C PHE A 36 -11.36 -8.90 -0.41
N TYR A 37 -10.26 -9.48 -0.91
CA TYR A 37 -10.28 -10.74 -1.64
C TYR A 37 -10.92 -11.87 -0.82
N ARG A 38 -10.55 -11.99 0.45
CA ARG A 38 -11.08 -13.02 1.36
C ARG A 38 -12.57 -12.83 1.65
N GLY A 39 -13.02 -11.59 1.85
CA GLY A 39 -14.43 -11.26 2.05
C GLY A 39 -15.28 -11.63 0.84
N MET A 40 -14.89 -11.18 -0.36
CA MET A 40 -15.63 -11.50 -1.59
C MET A 40 -15.68 -13.00 -1.88
N LYS A 41 -14.55 -13.71 -1.68
CA LYS A 41 -14.50 -15.16 -1.86
C LYS A 41 -15.41 -15.89 -0.88
N TYR A 42 -15.50 -15.43 0.36
CA TYR A 42 -16.38 -16.02 1.37
C TYR A 42 -17.87 -15.82 1.04
N GLN A 43 -18.22 -14.65 0.52
CA GLN A 43 -19.61 -14.31 0.13
C GLN A 43 -20.00 -14.83 -1.27
N GLY A 44 -19.12 -15.54 -1.96
CA GLY A 44 -19.39 -16.10 -3.29
C GLY A 44 -19.53 -15.05 -4.40
N ILE A 45 -19.04 -13.82 -4.18
CA ILE A 45 -19.13 -12.75 -5.16
C ILE A 45 -18.08 -12.98 -6.26
N ASP A 46 -18.55 -13.05 -7.50
CA ASP A 46 -17.70 -13.23 -8.66
C ASP A 46 -16.87 -11.97 -8.95
N ARG A 47 -15.57 -12.06 -8.69
CA ARG A 47 -14.60 -10.97 -8.88
C ARG A 47 -14.36 -10.63 -10.35
N THR A 48 -14.68 -11.53 -11.29
CA THR A 48 -14.51 -11.26 -12.72
C THR A 48 -15.49 -10.21 -13.24
N LYS A 49 -16.56 -9.94 -12.49
CA LYS A 49 -17.55 -8.90 -12.79
C LYS A 49 -17.11 -7.50 -12.34
N LEU A 50 -16.01 -7.39 -11.60
CA LEU A 50 -15.47 -6.10 -11.21
C LEU A 50 -14.77 -5.46 -12.42
N HIS A 51 -14.96 -4.15 -12.61
CA HIS A 51 -14.25 -3.36 -13.62
C HIS A 51 -12.73 -3.51 -13.50
N TYR A 52 -12.21 -3.54 -12.27
CA TYR A 52 -10.79 -3.74 -11.98
C TYR A 52 -10.53 -5.15 -11.44
N TYR A 53 -10.39 -6.10 -12.36
CA TYR A 53 -10.06 -7.49 -12.06
C TYR A 53 -8.69 -7.88 -12.62
N ASN A 54 -7.89 -8.58 -11.82
CA ASN A 54 -6.65 -9.21 -12.26
C ASN A 54 -6.64 -10.69 -11.84
N ARG A 55 -6.29 -11.57 -12.79
CA ARG A 55 -6.20 -13.03 -12.61
C ARG A 55 -5.11 -13.45 -11.62
N LEU A 56 -4.05 -12.66 -11.49
CA LEU A 56 -2.92 -12.95 -10.59
C LEU A 56 -3.20 -12.61 -9.12
N GLN A 57 -4.36 -12.01 -8.83
CA GLN A 57 -4.78 -11.73 -7.46
C GLN A 57 -5.34 -12.99 -6.80
N PRO A 58 -4.93 -13.34 -5.56
CA PRO A 58 -4.34 -12.47 -4.55
C PRO A 58 -2.80 -12.58 -4.44
N TRP A 59 -2.17 -13.42 -5.27
CA TRP A 59 -0.73 -13.68 -5.19
C TRP A 59 0.10 -12.41 -5.36
N LEU A 60 -0.34 -11.51 -6.25
CA LEU A 60 0.32 -10.22 -6.44
C LEU A 60 0.31 -9.37 -5.17
N SER A 61 -0.83 -9.30 -4.46
CA SER A 61 -0.90 -8.56 -3.20
C SER A 61 -0.09 -9.19 -2.07
N ILE A 62 -0.04 -10.53 -1.99
CA ILE A 62 0.80 -11.23 -1.01
C ILE A 62 2.28 -10.97 -1.30
N TRP A 63 2.67 -11.04 -2.58
CA TRP A 63 4.01 -10.75 -3.04
C TRP A 63 4.42 -9.30 -2.72
N GLY A 64 3.57 -8.33 -3.06
CA GLY A 64 3.81 -6.91 -2.76
C GLY A 64 3.92 -6.63 -1.26
N LEU A 65 3.05 -7.23 -0.44
CA LEU A 65 3.13 -7.13 1.02
C LEU A 65 4.44 -7.69 1.57
N THR A 66 4.88 -8.84 1.06
CA THR A 66 6.11 -9.51 1.48
C THR A 66 7.32 -8.63 1.20
N TRP A 67 7.41 -8.05 -0.01
CA TRP A 67 8.51 -7.15 -0.36
C TRP A 67 8.51 -5.85 0.41
N CYS A 68 7.33 -5.27 0.69
CA CYS A 68 7.25 -4.08 1.54
C CYS A 68 7.82 -4.35 2.93
N ILE A 69 7.47 -5.49 3.55
CA ILE A 69 8.01 -5.89 4.86
C ILE A 69 9.53 -6.07 4.79
N ILE A 70 10.03 -6.75 3.76
CA ILE A 70 11.47 -6.95 3.56
C ILE A 70 12.20 -5.61 3.45
N PHE A 71 11.69 -4.68 2.63
CA PHE A 71 12.34 -3.37 2.46
C PHE A 71 12.29 -2.51 3.71
N ILE A 72 11.22 -2.59 4.51
CA ILE A 72 11.14 -1.92 5.81
C ILE A 72 12.24 -2.43 6.75
N LEU A 73 12.51 -3.75 6.74
CA LEU A 73 13.54 -4.34 7.61
C LEU A 73 14.97 -4.05 7.12
N ILE A 74 15.19 -4.08 5.80
CA ILE A 74 16.51 -3.90 5.18
C ILE A 74 16.95 -2.43 5.13
N ASN A 75 16.02 -1.47 5.07
CA ASN A 75 16.36 -0.04 4.90
C ASN A 75 17.34 0.50 5.97
N GLY A 76 17.33 -0.06 7.18
CA GLY A 76 18.26 0.30 8.26
C GLY A 76 19.41 -0.68 8.51
N PHE A 77 19.61 -1.69 7.65
CA PHE A 77 20.50 -2.80 7.96
C PHE A 77 21.97 -2.36 8.15
N THR A 78 22.40 -1.30 7.46
CA THR A 78 23.76 -0.75 7.57
C THR A 78 24.10 -0.24 8.97
N VAL A 79 23.09 0.16 9.76
CA VAL A 79 23.28 0.59 11.15
C VAL A 79 23.81 -0.54 12.04
N PHE A 80 23.55 -1.81 11.69
CA PHE A 80 24.08 -2.93 12.46
C PHE A 80 25.59 -3.15 12.24
N TRP A 81 26.17 -2.58 11.18
CA TRP A 81 27.60 -2.67 10.90
C TRP A 81 28.37 -1.49 11.50
N ASP A 82 27.84 -0.27 11.36
CA ASP A 82 28.39 0.95 11.96
C ASP A 82 27.35 1.61 12.86
N PHE A 83 27.29 1.12 14.11
CA PHE A 83 26.25 1.54 15.05
C PHE A 83 26.42 3.00 15.49
N THR A 84 25.41 3.81 15.17
CA THR A 84 25.24 5.16 15.72
C THR A 84 23.82 5.31 16.24
N ALA A 85 23.66 5.93 17.41
CA ALA A 85 22.34 6.13 18.01
C ALA A 85 21.40 6.94 17.10
N ALA A 86 21.94 7.95 16.41
CA ALA A 86 21.21 8.75 15.42
C ALA A 86 20.81 7.93 14.18
N GLY A 87 21.72 7.10 13.64
CA GLY A 87 21.43 6.20 12.52
C GLY A 87 20.35 5.19 12.87
N PHE A 88 20.43 4.55 14.04
CA PHE A 88 19.43 3.59 14.50
C PHE A 88 18.05 4.21 14.66
N LEU A 89 17.98 5.37 15.32
CA LEU A 89 16.72 6.06 15.51
C LEU A 89 16.13 6.47 14.16
N THR A 90 16.88 7.14 13.30
CA THR A 90 16.37 7.63 12.01
C THR A 90 15.93 6.51 11.07
N SER A 91 16.63 5.37 11.05
CA SER A 91 16.26 4.22 10.21
C SER A 91 15.05 3.45 10.72
N TYR A 92 14.85 3.35 12.04
CA TYR A 92 13.83 2.45 12.62
C TYR A 92 12.68 3.15 13.35
N ILE A 93 12.72 4.46 13.58
CA ILE A 93 11.65 5.22 14.29
C ILE A 93 10.27 5.08 13.64
N ASN A 94 10.21 4.85 12.32
CA ASN A 94 8.95 4.67 11.62
C ASN A 94 8.18 3.42 12.07
N ILE A 95 8.86 2.35 12.49
CA ILE A 95 8.21 1.11 12.94
C ILE A 95 7.38 1.33 14.21
N PRO A 96 7.94 1.83 15.33
CA PRO A 96 7.16 2.12 16.53
C PRO A 96 6.18 3.28 16.31
N LEU A 97 6.51 4.27 15.47
CA LEU A 97 5.59 5.36 15.15
C LEU A 97 4.33 4.84 14.44
N PHE A 98 4.50 4.05 13.39
CA PHE A 98 3.38 3.48 12.63
C PHE A 98 2.56 2.52 13.50
N THR A 99 3.23 1.65 14.26
CA THR A 99 2.57 0.72 15.19
C THR A 99 1.82 1.48 16.28
N GLY A 100 2.43 2.52 16.85
CA GLY A 100 1.84 3.39 17.85
C GLY A 100 0.61 4.13 17.34
N LEU A 101 0.67 4.71 16.14
CA LEU A 101 -0.47 5.37 15.49
C LEU A 101 -1.61 4.37 15.20
N TYR A 102 -1.27 3.18 14.69
CA TYR A 102 -2.24 2.13 14.43
C TYR A 102 -2.94 1.67 15.72
N VAL A 103 -2.18 1.40 16.78
CA VAL A 103 -2.72 0.99 18.09
C VAL A 103 -3.51 2.11 18.73
N PHE A 104 -3.01 3.35 18.70
CA PHE A 104 -3.69 4.54 19.21
C PHE A 104 -5.06 4.70 18.56
N TRP A 105 -5.13 4.61 17.22
CA TRP A 105 -6.39 4.67 16.49
C TRP A 105 -7.33 3.53 16.88
N LYS A 106 -6.80 2.31 16.94
CA LYS A 106 -7.57 1.10 17.26
C LYS A 106 -8.14 1.13 18.68
N VAL A 107 -7.39 1.63 19.66
CA VAL A 107 -7.83 1.78 21.05
C VAL A 107 -8.83 2.92 21.20
N THR A 108 -8.56 4.08 20.59
CA THR A 108 -9.42 5.28 20.70
C THR A 108 -10.76 5.08 20.01
N LYS A 109 -10.76 4.52 18.79
CA LYS A 109 -11.97 4.27 18.00
C LYS A 109 -12.58 2.89 18.25
N LYS A 110 -11.93 2.05 19.06
CA LYS A 110 -12.35 0.67 19.36
C LYS A 110 -12.72 -0.11 18.10
N THR A 111 -11.96 0.10 17.03
CA THR A 111 -12.26 -0.50 15.73
C THR A 111 -12.00 -2.01 15.77
N LYS A 112 -12.96 -2.78 15.23
CA LYS A 112 -12.83 -4.23 15.10
C LYS A 112 -12.25 -4.58 13.74
N VAL A 113 -11.47 -5.64 13.69
CA VAL A 113 -11.11 -6.24 12.40
C VAL A 113 -12.35 -6.98 11.91
N TRP A 114 -12.92 -6.49 10.81
CA TRP A 114 -14.13 -7.06 10.22
C TRP A 114 -13.89 -8.50 9.82
N ARG A 115 -14.81 -9.38 10.21
CA ARG A 115 -14.79 -10.76 9.72
C ARG A 115 -15.26 -10.80 8.26
N PRO A 116 -14.84 -11.79 7.45
CA PRO A 116 -15.26 -11.91 6.05
C PRO A 116 -16.78 -11.91 5.83
N ASP A 117 -17.56 -12.41 6.81
CA ASP A 117 -19.04 -12.43 6.80
C ASP A 117 -19.68 -11.05 7.02
N GLU A 118 -18.98 -10.14 7.71
CA GLU A 118 -19.50 -8.82 8.09
C GLU A 118 -19.08 -7.71 7.11
N MET A 119 -18.27 -8.03 6.09
CA MET A 119 -17.81 -7.04 5.10
C MET A 119 -18.93 -6.66 4.14
N ASP A 120 -19.15 -5.36 3.97
CA ASP A 120 -20.15 -4.84 3.03
C ASP A 120 -19.53 -4.61 1.64
N PHE A 121 -20.14 -5.22 0.62
CA PHE A 121 -19.75 -5.11 -0.80
C PHE A 121 -20.91 -4.65 -1.69
N VAL A 122 -21.98 -4.10 -1.13
CA VAL A 122 -23.20 -3.75 -1.90
C VAL A 122 -23.66 -2.33 -1.60
N THR A 123 -23.59 -1.87 -0.35
CA THR A 123 -24.14 -0.57 0.03
C THR A 123 -23.28 0.58 -0.47
N GLY A 124 -23.92 1.60 -1.07
CA GLY A 124 -23.27 2.87 -1.40
C GLY A 124 -22.26 2.78 -2.56
N ILE A 125 -22.37 1.76 -3.42
CA ILE A 125 -21.58 1.68 -4.65
C ILE A 125 -22.20 2.66 -5.66
N PRO A 126 -21.50 3.74 -6.05
CA PRO A 126 -21.98 4.67 -7.07
C PRO A 126 -22.12 3.96 -8.41
N THR A 127 -23.08 4.37 -9.22
CA THR A 127 -23.25 3.76 -10.55
C THR A 127 -22.09 4.17 -11.46
N PRO A 128 -21.71 3.36 -12.46
CA PRO A 128 -20.65 3.72 -13.41
C PRO A 128 -20.88 5.09 -14.07
N GLU A 129 -22.15 5.45 -14.29
CA GLU A 129 -22.59 6.73 -14.86
C GLU A 129 -22.28 7.93 -13.95
N GLU A 130 -22.18 7.73 -12.64
CA GLU A 130 -21.83 8.76 -11.65
C GLU A 130 -20.31 8.93 -11.50
N THR A 131 -19.54 7.87 -11.73
CA THR A 131 -18.08 7.87 -11.53
C THR A 131 -17.24 8.03 -12.79
N GLU A 132 -17.77 7.67 -13.96
CA GLU A 132 -17.02 7.69 -15.22
C GLU A 132 -17.49 8.84 -16.12
N GLY A 133 -16.53 9.56 -16.73
CA GLY A 133 -16.83 10.51 -17.80
C GLY A 133 -17.33 9.81 -19.07
N PRO A 134 -17.89 10.54 -20.05
CA PRO A 134 -18.42 9.93 -21.27
C PRO A 134 -17.39 9.04 -21.97
N TYR A 135 -17.77 7.80 -22.28
CA TYR A 135 -16.92 6.83 -22.97
C TYR A 135 -16.64 7.29 -24.42
N TYR A 136 -15.38 7.56 -24.75
CA TYR A 136 -14.95 7.87 -26.11
C TYR A 136 -14.35 6.62 -26.77
N PRO A 137 -14.98 6.03 -27.81
CA PRO A 137 -14.45 4.84 -28.45
C PRO A 137 -13.10 5.13 -29.14
N PRO A 138 -12.12 4.19 -29.08
CA PRO A 138 -10.83 4.37 -29.73
C PRO A 138 -10.99 4.32 -31.26
N VAL A 139 -10.77 5.46 -31.91
CA VAL A 139 -10.93 5.61 -33.36
C VAL A 139 -9.70 5.14 -34.14
N GLY A 140 -8.50 5.15 -33.53
CA GLY A 140 -7.22 4.83 -34.19
C GLY A 140 -6.63 3.44 -33.89
N PHE A 141 -5.75 2.95 -34.77
CA PHE A 141 -5.02 1.67 -34.58
C PHE A 141 -4.20 1.65 -33.28
N TRP A 142 -3.40 2.68 -33.03
CA TRP A 142 -2.62 2.82 -31.81
C TRP A 142 -3.49 2.91 -30.55
N GLN A 143 -4.68 3.51 -30.66
CA GLN A 143 -5.65 3.59 -29.55
C GLN A 143 -6.31 2.23 -29.27
N LYS A 144 -6.62 1.43 -30.31
CA LYS A 144 -7.15 0.07 -30.16
C LYS A 144 -6.12 -0.90 -29.57
N LEU A 145 -4.86 -0.75 -29.99
CA LEU A 145 -3.76 -1.55 -29.47
C LEU A 145 -3.47 -1.19 -28.00
N GLY A 146 -3.48 0.11 -27.67
CA GLY A 146 -3.46 0.59 -26.29
C GLY A 146 -4.61 0.04 -25.45
N ALA A 147 -5.85 0.17 -25.92
CA ALA A 147 -7.06 -0.29 -25.20
C ALA A 147 -7.20 -1.82 -25.07
N THR A 148 -6.42 -2.60 -25.83
CA THR A 148 -6.38 -4.07 -25.68
C THR A 148 -5.33 -4.51 -24.68
N LEU A 149 -4.29 -3.69 -24.46
CA LEU A 149 -3.19 -3.95 -23.53
C LEU A 149 -3.40 -3.31 -22.15
N PHE A 150 -4.18 -2.24 -22.08
CA PHE A 150 -4.45 -1.42 -20.90
C PHE A 150 -5.95 -1.15 -20.77
#